data_AF-I6NSB3-F1
#
_entry.id   AF-I6NSB3-F1
#
_cell.length_a   1.000
_cell.length_b   1.000
_cell.length_c   1.000
_cell.angle_alpha   90.00
_cell.angle_beta   90.00
_cell.angle_gamma   90.00
#
_symmetry.space_group_name_H-M   'P 1'
#
loop_
_entity.id
_entity.type
_entity.pdbx_description
1 polymer ?
#
loop_
_entity_poly.entity_id
_entity_poly.type
_entity_poly.pdbx_seq_one_letter_code
_entity_poly.pdbx_strand_id
1 'polypeptide(L)'
;CDHILADPVETTCSHLFCRTCILKCLKVMGSYCPACQYPCFPTDLVSPVKSFLNILNSLAVRCPVKECDEEVLLGKYCHHLSSHKEVKRKEIYTHVNKGGRPRQHLLSLTRRAQKHRLRELKLQVKAFAEKEEGGDIKAVCLTLFLLALRARNEHR
;
A
#
# COMPACT_ATOMS: atom_id res chain seq x y z
N CYS A 1 13.58 -18.39 9.40
CA CYS A 1 12.18 -17.93 9.21
C CYS A 1 11.41 -18.89 8.32
N ASP A 2 12.13 -19.74 7.58
CA ASP A 2 11.61 -20.95 6.93
C ASP A 2 10.53 -20.67 5.88
N HIS A 3 10.50 -19.42 5.43
CA HIS A 3 9.73 -18.97 4.28
C HIS A 3 10.63 -18.92 3.04
N ILE A 4 9.99 -18.85 1.88
CA ILE A 4 10.67 -18.48 0.63
C ILE A 4 11.39 -17.15 0.83
N LEU A 5 12.64 -17.06 0.37
CA LEU A 5 13.48 -15.89 0.61
C LEU A 5 12.89 -14.62 0.00
N ALA A 6 12.73 -13.59 0.84
CA ALA A 6 12.31 -12.26 0.45
C ALA A 6 13.51 -11.30 0.58
N ASP A 7 13.84 -10.61 -0.51
CA ASP A 7 15.08 -9.82 -0.64
C ASP A 7 16.31 -10.63 -0.18
N PRO A 8 16.64 -11.73 -0.90
CA PRO A 8 17.69 -12.64 -0.48
C PRO A 8 19.05 -11.94 -0.48
N VAL A 9 19.85 -12.22 0.55
CA VAL A 9 21.24 -11.82 0.65
C VAL A 9 22.10 -13.04 0.90
N GLU A 10 23.32 -12.98 0.38
CA GLU A 10 24.35 -14.00 0.54
C GLU A 10 25.42 -13.49 1.51
N THR A 11 25.80 -14.36 2.43
CA THR A 11 26.93 -14.13 3.36
C THR A 11 28.25 -14.54 2.72
N THR A 12 29.38 -14.12 3.28
CA THR A 12 30.72 -14.54 2.83
C THR A 12 30.97 -16.05 2.95
N CYS A 13 30.22 -16.74 3.82
CA CYS A 13 30.21 -18.20 3.92
C CYS A 13 29.16 -18.87 3.02
N SER A 14 28.66 -18.15 2.00
CA SER A 14 27.70 -18.61 0.98
C SER A 14 26.35 -19.11 1.50
N HIS A 15 25.98 -18.77 2.73
CA HIS A 15 24.63 -19.00 3.25
C HIS A 15 23.69 -17.87 2.85
N LEU A 16 22.44 -18.24 2.57
CA LEU A 16 21.39 -17.36 2.06
C LEU A 16 20.33 -17.09 3.13
N PHE A 17 19.93 -15.82 3.26
CA PHE A 17 18.91 -15.38 4.20
C PHE A 17 18.08 -14.24 3.60
N CYS A 18 16.88 -14.00 4.13
CA CYS A 18 16.17 -12.74 3.86
C CYS A 18 16.98 -11.61 4.51
N ARG A 19 17.16 -10.47 3.82
CA ARG A 19 17.91 -9.32 4.36
C ARG A 19 17.45 -8.91 5.75
N THR A 20 16.14 -8.81 5.97
CA THR A 20 15.56 -8.43 7.26
C THR A 20 15.82 -9.47 8.34
N CYS A 21 15.82 -10.76 7.98
CA CYS A 21 16.06 -11.85 8.92
C CYS A 21 17.50 -11.87 9.39
N ILE A 22 18.47 -11.82 8.48
CA ILE A 22 19.89 -11.86 8.87
C ILE A 22 20.28 -10.62 9.66
N LEU A 23 19.84 -9.41 9.26
CA LEU A 23 20.14 -8.19 10.01
C LEU A 23 19.56 -8.23 11.44
N LYS A 24 18.37 -8.81 11.61
CA LYS A 24 17.78 -9.04 12.95
C LYS A 24 18.60 -10.04 13.75
N CYS A 25 19.03 -11.15 13.14
CA CYS A 25 19.88 -12.15 13.80
C CYS A 25 21.23 -11.56 14.23
N LEU A 26 21.90 -10.81 13.35
CA LEU A 26 23.19 -10.18 13.68
C LEU A 26 23.08 -9.20 14.85
N LYS A 27 21.97 -8.45 14.93
CA LYS A 27 21.70 -7.52 16.02
C LYS A 27 21.45 -8.21 17.37
N VAL A 28 20.79 -9.36 17.37
CA VAL A 28 20.35 -10.06 18.60
C VAL A 28 21.36 -11.10 19.07
N MET A 29 21.92 -11.88 18.14
CA MET A 29 22.81 -13.02 18.44
C MET A 29 24.29 -12.71 18.25
N GLY A 30 24.62 -11.52 17.72
CA GLY A 30 25.99 -11.11 17.42
C GLY A 30 26.41 -11.39 15.97
N SER A 31 27.62 -10.95 15.62
CA SER A 31 28.16 -10.92 14.26
C SER A 31 28.63 -12.30 13.75
N TYR A 32 27.73 -13.28 13.77
CA TYR A 32 27.98 -14.65 13.33
C TYR A 32 26.86 -15.14 12.42
N CYS A 33 27.24 -15.92 11.41
CA CYS A 33 26.29 -16.57 10.52
C CYS A 33 25.40 -17.55 11.33
N PRO A 34 24.06 -17.43 11.24
CA PRO A 34 23.15 -18.31 11.96
C PRO A 34 23.24 -19.79 11.56
N ALA A 35 23.77 -20.11 10.38
CA ALA A 35 23.84 -21.48 9.87
C ALA A 35 25.14 -22.22 10.26
N CYS A 36 26.28 -21.53 10.26
CA CYS A 36 27.59 -22.17 10.46
C CYS A 36 28.48 -21.49 11.51
N GLN A 37 27.99 -20.44 12.18
CA GLN A 37 28.73 -19.66 13.18
C GLN A 37 30.02 -18.99 12.67
N TYR A 38 30.23 -18.92 11.35
CA TYR A 38 31.33 -18.15 10.78
C TYR A 38 31.13 -16.63 11.00
N PRO A 39 32.19 -15.85 11.29
CA PRO A 39 32.08 -14.39 11.44
C PRO A 39 31.36 -13.74 10.25
N CYS A 40 30.36 -12.92 10.52
CA CYS A 40 29.53 -12.28 9.50
C CYS A 40 29.10 -10.89 9.97
N PHE A 41 29.46 -9.86 9.20
CA PHE A 41 29.09 -8.47 9.48
C PHE A 41 28.02 -7.98 8.51
N PRO A 42 27.19 -6.97 8.89
CA PRO A 42 26.19 -6.41 7.99
C PRO A 42 26.76 -5.87 6.65
N THR A 43 28.02 -5.43 6.65
CA THR A 43 28.75 -4.95 5.48
C THR A 43 29.12 -6.06 4.49
N ASP A 44 29.12 -7.30 4.94
CA ASP A 44 29.55 -8.46 4.16
C ASP A 44 28.39 -9.08 3.36
N LEU A 45 27.17 -8.56 3.56
CA LEU A 45 25.96 -9.07 2.92
C LEU A 45 25.87 -8.57 1.48
N VAL A 46 26.02 -9.49 0.54
CA VAL A 46 25.97 -9.20 -0.91
C VAL A 46 24.68 -9.72 -1.54
N SER A 47 24.35 -9.22 -2.72
CA SER A 47 23.28 -9.81 -3.53
C SER A 47 23.73 -11.18 -4.03
N PRO A 48 22.89 -12.23 -3.95
CA PRO A 48 23.20 -13.52 -4.55
C PRO A 48 23.40 -13.40 -6.06
N VAL A 49 24.05 -14.41 -6.62
CA VAL A 49 24.27 -14.48 -8.08
C VAL A 49 22.95 -14.44 -8.86
N LYS A 50 22.97 -13.78 -10.02
CA LYS A 50 21.78 -13.55 -10.86
C LYS A 50 21.06 -14.84 -11.27
N SER A 51 21.81 -15.92 -11.51
CA SER A 51 21.25 -17.24 -11.84
C SER A 51 20.36 -17.77 -10.71
N PHE A 52 20.82 -17.68 -9.46
CA PHE A 52 20.02 -18.05 -8.28
C PHE A 52 18.74 -17.21 -8.20
N LEU A 53 18.85 -15.89 -8.35
CA LEU A 53 17.69 -15.00 -8.35
C LEU A 53 16.69 -15.33 -9.46
N ASN A 54 17.15 -15.68 -10.66
CA ASN A 54 16.28 -16.08 -11.76
C ASN A 54 15.53 -17.39 -11.46
N ILE A 55 16.21 -18.38 -10.89
CA ILE A 55 15.59 -19.66 -10.47
C ILE A 55 14.55 -19.39 -9.39
N LEU A 56 14.92 -18.64 -8.35
CA LEU A 56 14.02 -18.26 -7.26
C LEU A 56 12.76 -17.56 -7.78
N ASN A 57 12.92 -16.58 -8.68
CA ASN A 57 11.82 -15.83 -9.28
C ASN A 57 10.94 -16.68 -10.23
N SER A 58 11.44 -17.82 -10.70
CA SER A 58 10.71 -18.73 -11.59
C SER A 58 9.95 -19.83 -10.83
N LEU A 59 10.06 -19.88 -9.50
CA LEU A 59 9.24 -20.79 -8.69
C LEU A 59 7.76 -20.43 -8.85
N ALA A 60 6.93 -21.40 -9.22
CA ALA A 60 5.48 -21.24 -9.26
C ALA A 60 4.92 -21.35 -7.82
N VAL A 61 4.16 -20.35 -7.41
CA VAL A 61 3.49 -20.30 -6.10
C VAL A 61 1.99 -20.13 -6.30
N ARG A 62 1.20 -20.90 -5.56
CA ARG A 62 -0.26 -20.77 -5.59
C ARG A 62 -0.69 -19.54 -4.79
N CYS A 63 -1.63 -18.77 -5.36
CA CYS A 63 -2.20 -17.64 -4.64
C CYS A 63 -3.05 -18.12 -3.44
N PRO A 64 -2.86 -17.57 -2.23
CA PRO A 64 -3.68 -17.92 -1.06
C PRO A 64 -5.00 -17.12 -0.98
N VAL A 65 -5.28 -16.23 -1.95
CA VAL A 65 -6.48 -15.41 -1.96
C VAL A 65 -7.69 -16.29 -2.30
N LYS A 66 -8.76 -16.20 -1.49
CA LYS A 66 -10.03 -16.90 -1.76
C LYS A 66 -10.55 -16.50 -3.14
N GLU A 67 -11.03 -17.48 -3.90
CA GLU A 67 -11.50 -17.32 -5.29
C GLU A 67 -10.40 -16.98 -6.31
N CYS A 68 -9.13 -17.24 -5.97
CA CYS A 68 -8.02 -17.18 -6.91
C CYS A 68 -7.23 -18.49 -6.91
N ASP A 69 -7.44 -19.30 -7.95
CA ASP A 69 -6.74 -20.59 -8.13
C ASP A 69 -5.51 -20.47 -9.05
N GLU A 70 -5.01 -19.26 -9.29
CA GLU A 70 -3.85 -19.05 -10.16
C GLU A 70 -2.54 -19.50 -9.48
N GLU A 71 -1.72 -20.23 -10.25
CA GLU A 71 -0.31 -20.46 -9.93
C GLU A 71 0.55 -19.42 -10.67
N VAL A 72 1.33 -18.66 -9.91
CA VAL A 72 2.03 -17.46 -10.39
C VAL A 72 3.51 -17.60 -10.10
N LEU A 73 4.35 -17.21 -11.04
CA LEU A 73 5.80 -17.13 -10.81
C LEU A 73 6.10 -16.13 -9.68
N LEU A 74 6.97 -16.51 -8.75
CA LEU A 74 7.32 -15.70 -7.59
C LEU A 74 7.74 -14.26 -7.98
N GLY A 75 8.51 -14.11 -9.05
CA GLY A 75 8.93 -12.79 -9.56
C GLY A 75 7.77 -11.89 -10.02
N LYS A 76 6.61 -12.47 -10.35
CA LYS A 76 5.39 -11.75 -10.75
C LYS A 76 4.35 -11.68 -9.62
N TYR A 77 4.61 -12.34 -8.50
CA TYR A 77 3.64 -12.50 -7.42
C TYR A 77 3.17 -11.17 -6.83
N CYS A 78 4.07 -10.19 -6.64
CA CYS A 78 3.70 -8.85 -6.15
C CYS A 78 2.75 -8.11 -7.12
N HIS A 79 2.92 -8.30 -8.42
CA HIS A 79 2.05 -7.72 -9.43
C HIS A 79 0.67 -8.38 -9.42
N HIS A 80 0.63 -9.71 -9.36
CA HIS A 80 -0.61 -10.47 -9.20
C HIS A 80 -1.36 -10.09 -7.91
N LEU A 81 -0.68 -9.94 -6.76
CA LEU A 81 -1.34 -9.44 -5.54
C LEU A 81 -1.89 -8.02 -5.70
N SER A 82 -1.30 -7.21 -6.56
CA SER A 82 -1.80 -5.86 -6.85
C SER A 82 -3.06 -5.91 -7.71
N SER A 83 -3.19 -6.87 -8.64
CA SER A 83 -4.43 -7.04 -9.42
C SER A 83 -5.60 -7.44 -8.52
N HIS A 84 -5.38 -8.29 -7.51
CA HIS A 84 -6.41 -8.58 -6.48
C HIS A 84 -6.88 -7.34 -5.73
N LYS A 85 -5.95 -6.44 -5.38
CA LYS A 85 -6.29 -5.15 -4.77
C LYS A 85 -7.03 -4.25 -5.74
N GLU A 86 -6.75 -4.32 -7.03
CA GLU A 86 -7.47 -3.57 -8.06
C GLU A 86 -8.86 -4.13 -8.36
N VAL A 87 -9.05 -5.45 -8.33
CA VAL A 87 -10.37 -6.09 -8.44
C VAL A 87 -11.21 -5.74 -7.23
N LYS A 88 -10.69 -5.94 -6.01
CA LYS A 88 -11.37 -5.48 -4.78
C LYS A 88 -11.62 -3.97 -4.80
N ARG A 89 -10.69 -3.17 -5.33
CA ARG A 89 -10.94 -1.74 -5.53
C ARG A 89 -12.01 -1.51 -6.57
N LYS A 90 -12.04 -2.17 -7.73
CA LYS A 90 -13.09 -2.00 -8.75
C LYS A 90 -14.46 -2.42 -8.24
N GLU A 91 -14.54 -3.47 -7.42
CA GLU A 91 -15.75 -3.87 -6.70
C GLU A 91 -16.17 -2.85 -5.64
N ILE A 92 -15.22 -2.16 -5.01
CA ILE A 92 -15.46 -1.04 -4.07
C ILE A 92 -15.68 0.30 -4.81
N TYR A 93 -15.22 0.43 -6.06
CA TYR A 93 -15.13 1.65 -6.87
C TYR A 93 -15.87 1.51 -8.20
N THR A 94 -17.04 0.87 -8.23
CA THR A 94 -18.09 1.31 -9.15
C THR A 94 -18.42 2.77 -8.79
N HIS A 95 -17.82 3.67 -9.57
CA HIS A 95 -17.82 5.14 -9.48
C HIS A 95 -17.05 5.83 -8.35
N VAL A 96 -15.71 5.88 -8.45
CA VAL A 96 -14.99 7.15 -8.16
C VAL A 96 -13.78 7.29 -9.09
N ASN A 97 -13.87 8.24 -10.03
CA ASN A 97 -12.74 8.70 -10.83
C ASN A 97 -11.64 9.24 -9.90
N LYS A 98 -10.60 8.45 -9.65
CA LYS A 98 -9.38 8.93 -8.98
C LYS A 98 -8.56 9.70 -10.01
N GLY A 99 -8.74 11.02 -9.99
CA GLY A 99 -8.06 11.94 -10.88
C GLY A 99 -6.54 11.73 -10.90
N GLY A 100 -6.01 11.39 -12.07
CA GLY A 100 -4.64 11.69 -12.41
C GLY A 100 -4.41 13.20 -12.43
N ARG A 101 -3.16 13.64 -12.32
CA ARG A 101 -2.74 15.05 -12.24
C ARG A 101 -3.41 15.90 -13.33
N PRO A 102 -4.44 16.69 -13.03
CA PRO A 102 -5.14 17.44 -14.06
C PRO A 102 -4.25 18.61 -14.45
N ARG A 103 -4.12 18.89 -15.76
CA ARG A 103 -3.42 20.08 -16.27
C ARG A 103 -3.98 21.31 -15.52
N GLN A 104 -3.14 22.27 -15.16
CA GLN A 104 -3.56 23.40 -14.28
C GLN A 104 -4.82 24.15 -14.79
N HIS A 105 -5.05 24.19 -16.11
CA HIS A 105 -6.28 24.73 -16.68
C HIS A 105 -7.53 23.90 -16.35
N LEU A 106 -7.42 22.57 -16.29
CA LEU A 106 -8.50 21.64 -15.92
C LEU A 106 -8.80 21.74 -14.42
N LEU A 107 -7.78 21.94 -13.57
CA LEU A 107 -8.00 22.29 -12.16
C LEU A 107 -8.72 23.63 -12.02
N SER A 108 -8.43 24.63 -12.86
CA SER A 108 -9.13 25.91 -12.83
C SER A 108 -10.59 25.79 -13.27
N LEU A 109 -10.86 25.04 -14.34
CA LEU A 109 -12.22 24.78 -14.84
C LEU A 109 -13.05 23.94 -13.85
N THR A 110 -12.45 22.89 -13.27
CA THR A 110 -13.11 22.07 -12.25
C THR A 110 -13.31 22.84 -10.94
N ARG A 111 -12.36 23.67 -10.49
CA ARG A 111 -12.57 24.57 -9.34
C ARG A 111 -13.65 25.60 -9.60
N ARG A 112 -13.76 26.16 -10.80
CA ARG A 112 -14.80 27.14 -11.17
C ARG A 112 -16.18 26.49 -11.23
N ALA A 113 -16.27 25.32 -11.85
CA ALA A 113 -17.50 24.53 -11.90
C ALA A 113 -17.92 24.01 -10.52
N GLN A 114 -16.97 23.52 -9.70
CA GLN A 114 -17.22 23.12 -8.31
C GLN A 114 -17.59 24.32 -7.43
N LYS A 115 -16.96 25.49 -7.62
CA LYS A 115 -17.32 26.73 -6.91
C LYS A 115 -18.76 27.14 -7.21
N HIS A 116 -19.20 27.01 -8.47
CA HIS A 116 -20.59 27.28 -8.84
C HIS A 116 -21.54 26.25 -8.21
N ARG A 117 -21.28 24.96 -8.40
CA ARG A 117 -22.13 23.87 -7.89
C ARG A 117 -22.24 23.84 -6.36
N LEU A 118 -21.18 24.23 -5.66
CA LEU A 118 -21.14 24.25 -4.19
C LEU A 118 -21.50 25.62 -3.61
N ARG A 119 -21.85 26.62 -4.44
CA ARG A 119 -22.13 27.98 -3.95
C ARG A 119 -23.29 27.99 -2.96
N GLU A 120 -24.38 27.34 -3.32
CA GLU A 120 -25.58 27.28 -2.49
C GLU A 120 -25.35 26.50 -1.19
N LEU A 121 -24.73 25.32 -1.28
CA LEU A 121 -24.36 24.53 -0.11
C LEU A 121 -23.43 25.31 0.84
N LYS A 122 -22.46 26.06 0.30
CA LYS A 122 -21.57 26.90 1.13
C LYS A 122 -22.33 27.99 1.88
N LEU A 123 -23.34 28.60 1.25
CA LEU A 123 -24.17 29.61 1.90
C LEU A 123 -25.04 28.99 3.00
N GLN A 124 -25.62 27.82 2.75
CA GLN A 124 -26.41 27.08 3.74
C GLN A 124 -25.57 26.66 4.95
N VAL A 125 -24.39 26.07 4.71
CA VAL A 125 -23.46 25.67 5.78
C VAL A 125 -22.98 26.87 6.59
N LYS A 126 -22.69 28.00 5.92
CA LYS A 126 -22.29 29.23 6.59
C LYS A 126 -23.42 29.78 7.47
N ALA A 127 -24.64 29.87 6.94
CA ALA A 127 -25.80 30.35 7.69
C ALA A 127 -26.15 29.44 8.88
N PHE A 128 -25.97 28.12 8.73
CA PHE A 128 -26.12 27.16 9.82
C PHE A 128 -25.05 27.34 10.90
N ALA A 129 -23.78 27.43 10.50
CA ALA A 129 -22.68 27.63 11.44
C ALA A 129 -22.84 28.92 12.25
N GLU A 130 -23.26 30.01 11.61
CA GLU A 130 -23.50 31.30 12.28
C GLU A 130 -24.66 31.26 13.28
N LYS A 131 -25.67 30.41 13.06
CA LYS A 131 -26.84 30.29 13.94
C LYS A 131 -26.64 29.31 15.10
N GLU A 132 -26.04 28.17 14.83
CA GLU A 132 -26.05 27.03 15.76
C GLU A 132 -24.68 26.74 16.41
N GLU A 133 -23.57 27.10 15.75
CA GLU A 133 -22.21 26.69 16.12
C GLU A 133 -21.25 27.88 16.30
N GLY A 134 -21.79 29.06 16.62
CA GLY A 134 -21.00 30.28 16.87
C GLY A 134 -20.11 30.73 15.70
N GLY A 135 -20.41 30.26 14.47
CA GLY A 135 -19.63 30.53 13.27
C GLY A 135 -18.51 29.51 12.97
N ASP A 136 -18.39 28.40 13.71
CA ASP A 136 -17.37 27.37 13.43
C ASP A 136 -17.75 26.49 12.22
N ILE A 137 -17.47 27.04 11.04
CA ILE A 137 -17.68 26.36 9.76
C ILE A 137 -16.86 25.06 9.66
N LYS A 138 -15.70 24.96 10.33
CA LYS A 138 -14.84 23.77 10.23
C LYS A 138 -15.46 22.59 10.97
N ALA A 139 -15.97 22.82 12.18
CA ALA A 139 -16.66 21.80 12.96
C ALA A 139 -17.92 21.29 12.23
N VAL A 140 -18.72 22.19 11.66
CA VAL A 140 -19.89 21.84 10.85
C VAL A 140 -19.50 21.01 9.63
N CYS A 141 -18.48 21.44 8.87
CA CYS A 141 -18.02 20.70 7.69
C CYS A 141 -17.51 19.29 8.04
N LEU A 142 -16.76 19.16 9.14
CA LEU A 142 -16.25 17.87 9.59
C LEU A 142 -17.39 16.93 9.98
N THR A 143 -18.38 17.44 10.70
CA THR A 143 -19.55 16.67 11.14
C THR A 143 -20.37 16.20 9.94
N LEU A 144 -20.69 17.09 8.99
CA LEU A 144 -21.39 16.73 7.76
C LEU A 144 -20.62 15.68 6.94
N PHE A 145 -19.30 15.79 6.89
CA PHE A 145 -18.45 14.80 6.21
C PHE A 145 -18.52 13.43 6.90
N LEU A 146 -18.42 13.37 8.22
CA LEU A 146 -18.54 12.13 8.98
C LEU A 146 -19.93 11.49 8.85
N LEU A 147 -21.00 12.30 8.88
CA LEU A 147 -22.36 11.84 8.65
C LEU A 147 -22.53 11.27 7.23
N ALA A 148 -22.00 11.94 6.22
CA ALA A 148 -22.03 11.44 4.84
C ALA A 148 -21.23 10.13 4.68
N LEU A 149 -20.13 9.96 5.41
CA LEU A 149 -19.39 8.69 5.43
C LEU A 149 -20.17 7.57 6.13
N ARG A 150 -20.85 7.86 7.25
CA ARG A 150 -21.69 6.89 7.97
C ARG A 150 -22.91 6.47 7.16
N ALA A 151 -23.64 7.41 6.59
CA ALA A 151 -24.79 7.12 5.73
C ALA A 151 -24.41 6.24 4.53
N ARG A 152 -23.20 6.42 3.98
CA ARG A 152 -22.69 5.55 2.90
C ARG A 152 -22.27 4.15 3.35
N ASN A 153 -21.99 3.97 4.64
CA ASN A 153 -21.64 2.67 5.22
C ASN A 153 -22.87 1.91 5.75
N GLU A 154 -23.94 2.60 6.13
CA GLU A 154 -25.21 2.00 6.62
C GLU A 154 -26.08 1.43 5.47
N HIS A 155 -25.81 1.82 4.22
CA HIS A 155 -26.47 1.28 3.02
C HIS A 155 -25.70 0.11 2.37
N ARG A 156 -24.84 -0.59 3.12
CA ARG A 156 -24.12 -1.80 2.70
C ARG A 156 -24.39 -2.93 3.69
#